data_AF-A0A495WFG5-F1
#
_entry.id   AF-A0A495WFG5-F1
#
_cell.length_a   1.000
_cell.length_b   1.000
_cell.length_c   1.000
_cell.angle_alpha   90.00
_cell.angle_beta   90.00
_cell.angle_gamma   90.00
#
_symmetry.space_group_name_H-M   'P 1'
#
loop_
_entity.id
_entity.type
_entity.pdbx_description
1 polymer ?
#
loop_
_entity_poly.entity_id
_entity_poly.type
_entity_poly.pdbx_seq_one_letter_code
_entity_poly.pdbx_strand_id
1 'polypeptide(L)'
;MTFKDFPVGNASFVEYYKSLPDRRVVKAPKSAFVEYIAHKTLKSEKTVRMWIAGVQTPDALTQKVIAEELGVPQDQLFPEKKSANTNKTTVNQKI
;
A
#
# COMPACT_ATOMS: atom_id res chain seq x y z
N MET A 1 -10.15 -7.23 -8.92
CA MET A 1 -10.92 -8.17 -9.76
C MET A 1 -11.58 -9.18 -8.85
N THR A 2 -12.91 -9.19 -8.82
CA THR A 2 -13.75 -10.11 -8.05
C THR A 2 -14.49 -11.05 -9.01
N PHE A 3 -15.06 -12.15 -8.52
CA PHE A 3 -15.84 -13.07 -9.37
C PHE A 3 -17.06 -12.37 -10.04
N LYS A 4 -17.56 -11.28 -9.44
CA LYS A 4 -18.66 -10.47 -9.99
C LYS A 4 -18.29 -9.69 -11.25
N ASP A 5 -16.99 -9.54 -11.53
CA ASP A 5 -16.49 -8.83 -12.72
C ASP A 5 -16.53 -9.73 -13.98
N PHE A 6 -16.84 -11.04 -13.83
CA PHE A 6 -16.91 -11.99 -14.94
C PHE A 6 -18.35 -12.17 -15.43
N PRO A 7 -18.62 -11.99 -16.74
CA PRO A 7 -19.97 -12.08 -17.30
C PRO A 7 -20.52 -13.51 -17.17
N VAL A 8 -21.78 -13.62 -16.73
CA VAL A 8 -22.43 -14.91 -16.45
C VAL A 8 -22.99 -15.59 -17.72
N GLY A 9 -23.28 -14.82 -18.77
CA GLY A 9 -23.81 -15.36 -20.04
C GLY A 9 -25.01 -16.30 -19.85
N ASN A 10 -25.14 -17.29 -20.74
CA ASN A 10 -26.14 -18.37 -20.64
C ASN A 10 -25.59 -19.60 -19.90
N ALA A 11 -24.52 -19.44 -19.13
CA ALA A 11 -23.82 -20.55 -18.51
C ALA A 11 -24.62 -21.13 -17.34
N SER A 12 -24.64 -22.46 -17.22
CA SER A 12 -25.10 -23.12 -15.99
C SER A 12 -24.18 -22.76 -14.80
N PHE A 13 -24.66 -22.97 -13.57
CA PHE A 13 -23.88 -22.70 -12.37
C PHE A 13 -22.49 -23.38 -12.36
N VAL A 14 -22.41 -24.61 -12.90
CA VAL A 14 -21.15 -25.37 -13.01
C VAL A 14 -20.22 -24.79 -14.07
N GLU A 15 -20.75 -24.40 -15.23
CA GLU A 15 -19.96 -23.80 -16.32
C GLU A 15 -19.43 -22.42 -15.93
N TYR A 16 -20.24 -21.62 -15.25
CA TYR A 16 -19.81 -20.33 -14.69
C TYR A 16 -18.63 -20.53 -13.73
N TYR A 17 -18.72 -21.47 -12.78
CA TYR A 17 -17.61 -21.75 -11.87
C TYR A 17 -16.33 -22.19 -12.61
N LYS A 18 -16.45 -23.05 -13.63
CA LYS A 18 -15.31 -23.51 -14.46
C LYS A 18 -14.71 -22.40 -15.34
N SER A 19 -15.48 -21.37 -15.65
CA SER A 19 -15.01 -20.19 -16.41
C SER A 19 -14.24 -19.18 -15.55
N LEU A 20 -14.35 -19.26 -14.22
CA LEU A 20 -13.58 -18.40 -13.33
C LEU A 20 -12.08 -18.69 -13.52
N PRO A 21 -11.23 -17.65 -13.51
CA PRO A 21 -9.79 -17.83 -13.70
C PRO A 21 -9.20 -18.74 -12.61
N ASP A 22 -8.21 -19.54 -12.99
CA ASP A 22 -7.43 -20.34 -12.03
C ASP A 22 -6.87 -19.41 -10.95
N ARG A 23 -6.88 -19.87 -9.70
CA ARG A 23 -6.31 -19.15 -8.55
C ARG A 23 -4.87 -18.70 -8.80
N ARG A 24 -4.11 -19.41 -9.64
CA ARG A 24 -2.73 -19.04 -10.03
C ARG A 24 -2.67 -17.80 -10.93
N VAL A 25 -3.74 -17.49 -11.65
CA VAL A 25 -3.86 -16.30 -12.52
C VAL A 25 -4.20 -15.07 -11.69
N VAL A 26 -4.97 -15.23 -10.60
CA VAL A 26 -5.34 -14.12 -9.71
C VAL A 26 -4.23 -13.91 -8.68
N LYS A 27 -3.39 -12.89 -8.92
CA LYS A 27 -2.37 -12.49 -7.94
C LYS A 27 -3.04 -12.06 -6.63
N ALA A 28 -2.53 -12.58 -5.50
CA ALA A 28 -3.05 -12.25 -4.18
C ALA A 28 -2.97 -10.73 -3.92
N PRO A 29 -3.95 -10.10 -3.26
CA PRO A 29 -4.01 -8.64 -3.11
C PRO A 29 -2.74 -8.00 -2.56
N LYS A 30 -2.12 -8.61 -1.53
CA LYS A 30 -0.85 -8.13 -0.96
C LYS A 30 0.31 -8.20 -1.95
N SER A 31 0.36 -9.25 -2.78
CA SER A 31 1.38 -9.40 -3.82
C SER A 31 1.17 -8.40 -4.95
N ALA A 32 -0.07 -8.19 -5.37
CA ALA A 32 -0.41 -7.18 -6.38
C ALA A 32 -0.05 -5.77 -5.90
N PHE A 33 -0.28 -5.46 -4.61
CA PHE A 33 0.14 -4.19 -4.01
C PHE A 33 1.67 -4.00 -4.04
N VAL A 34 2.43 -5.02 -3.63
CA VAL A 34 3.90 -4.95 -3.62
C VAL A 34 4.46 -4.72 -5.02
N GLU A 35 3.95 -5.45 -6.02
CA GLU A 35 4.33 -5.28 -7.42
C GLU A 35 3.96 -3.89 -7.94
N TYR A 36 2.76 -3.41 -7.64
CA TYR A 36 2.29 -2.08 -8.03
C TYR A 36 3.23 -0.98 -7.53
N ILE A 37 3.53 -0.98 -6.23
CA ILE A 37 4.43 0.03 -5.63
C ILE A 37 5.86 -0.13 -6.15
N ALA A 38 6.34 -1.36 -6.34
CA ALA A 38 7.66 -1.61 -6.92
C ALA A 38 7.78 -0.99 -8.33
N HIS A 39 6.76 -1.19 -9.18
CA HIS A 39 6.70 -0.62 -10.51
C HIS A 39 6.63 0.92 -10.48
N LYS A 40 5.77 1.50 -9.63
CA LYS A 40 5.61 2.96 -9.51
C LYS A 40 6.85 3.68 -8.98
N THR A 41 7.61 3.03 -8.09
CA THR A 41 8.81 3.62 -7.47
C THR A 41 10.10 3.22 -8.16
N LEU A 42 10.03 2.39 -9.21
CA LEU A 42 11.18 1.79 -9.90
C LEU A 42 12.15 1.10 -8.92
N LYS A 43 11.61 0.44 -7.89
CA LYS A 43 12.36 -0.34 -6.91
C LYS A 43 12.04 -1.82 -7.04
N SER A 44 12.86 -2.66 -6.42
CA SER A 44 12.58 -4.10 -6.35
C SER A 44 11.42 -4.39 -5.39
N GLU A 45 10.64 -5.44 -5.66
CA GLU A 45 9.64 -5.95 -4.70
C GLU A 45 10.25 -6.24 -3.32
N LYS A 46 11.51 -6.71 -3.29
CA LYS A 46 12.22 -6.97 -2.04
C LYS A 46 12.36 -5.69 -1.21
N THR A 47 12.72 -4.58 -1.84
CA THR A 47 12.83 -3.28 -1.18
C THR A 47 11.48 -2.85 -0.59
N VAL A 48 10.40 -2.98 -1.35
CA VAL A 48 9.04 -2.66 -0.88
C VAL A 48 8.65 -3.52 0.33
N ARG A 49 8.98 -4.82 0.30
CA ARG A 49 8.75 -5.74 1.44
C ARG A 49 9.56 -5.32 2.68
N MET A 50 10.77 -4.79 2.51
CA MET A 50 11.57 -4.27 3.63
C MET A 50 10.97 -3.00 4.26
N TRP A 51 10.31 -2.15 3.47
CA TRP A 51 9.56 -1.00 3.99
C TRP A 51 8.33 -1.44 4.78
N ILE A 52 7.56 -2.40 4.24
CA ILE A 52 6.39 -2.96 4.92
C ILE A 52 6.79 -3.65 6.24
N ALA A 53 7.96 -4.29 6.27
CA ALA A 53 8.52 -4.88 7.48
C ALA A 53 9.12 -3.85 8.46
N GLY A 54 9.18 -2.57 8.10
CA GLY A 54 9.73 -1.50 8.92
C GLY A 54 11.26 -1.53 9.07
N VAL A 55 11.96 -2.35 8.28
CA VAL A 55 13.43 -2.48 8.35
C VAL A 55 14.12 -1.32 7.67
N GLN A 56 13.52 -0.79 6.60
CA GLN A 56 14.03 0.37 5.87
C GLN A 56 12.92 1.40 5.72
N THR A 57 13.30 2.66 5.54
CA THR A 57 12.38 3.75 5.22
C THR A 57 12.70 4.25 3.81
N PRO A 58 11.71 4.39 2.92
CA PRO A 58 11.93 4.99 1.60
C PRO A 58 12.42 6.44 1.74
N ASP A 59 13.20 6.92 0.77
CA ASP A 59 13.63 8.32 0.72
C ASP A 59 12.44 9.26 0.47
N ALA A 60 12.64 10.57 0.72
CA ALA A 60 11.57 11.57 0.66
C ALA A 60 10.86 11.64 -0.70
N LEU A 61 11.57 11.48 -1.81
CA LEU A 61 10.97 11.50 -3.14
C LEU A 61 10.11 10.25 -3.36
N THR A 62 10.63 9.08 -2.97
CA THR A 62 9.89 7.82 -3.03
C THR A 62 8.63 7.87 -2.14
N GLN A 63 8.71 8.45 -0.95
CA GLN A 63 7.55 8.64 -0.07
C GLN A 63 6.47 9.51 -0.73
N LYS A 64 6.86 10.60 -1.40
CA LYS A 64 5.94 11.46 -2.14
C LYS A 64 5.23 10.73 -3.27
N VAL A 65 5.95 9.93 -4.06
CA VAL A 65 5.35 9.11 -5.13
C VAL A 65 4.33 8.13 -4.55
N ILE A 66 4.66 7.45 -3.45
CA ILE A 66 3.72 6.51 -2.82
C ILE A 66 2.47 7.24 -2.28
N ALA A 67 2.64 8.43 -1.69
CA ALA A 67 1.54 9.24 -1.19
C ALA A 67 0.57 9.66 -2.32
N GLU A 68 1.11 10.13 -3.45
CA GLU A 68 0.34 10.50 -4.63
C GLU A 68 -0.42 9.30 -5.22
N GLU A 69 0.22 8.14 -5.34
CA GLU A 69 -0.38 6.92 -5.90
C GLU A 69 -1.48 6.33 -5.00
N LEU A 70 -1.39 6.52 -3.68
CA LEU A 70 -2.38 6.03 -2.73
C LEU A 70 -3.45 7.07 -2.36
N GLY A 71 -3.25 8.34 -2.72
CA GLY A 71 -4.14 9.43 -2.32
C GLY A 71 -4.16 9.66 -0.81
N VAL A 72 -3.07 9.32 -0.11
CA VAL A 72 -2.94 9.46 1.35
C VAL A 72 -1.77 10.40 1.65
N PRO A 73 -1.91 11.35 2.59
CA PRO A 73 -0.81 12.24 2.99
C PRO A 73 0.46 11.49 3.41
N GLN A 74 1.61 12.05 3.05
CA GLN A 74 2.92 11.43 3.28
C GLN A 74 3.20 11.22 4.78
N ASP A 75 2.85 12.18 5.63
CA ASP A 75 3.00 12.13 7.08
C ASP A 75 2.13 11.06 7.74
N GLN A 76 0.98 10.73 7.13
CA GLN A 76 0.12 9.64 7.58
C GLN A 76 0.69 8.27 7.19
N LEU A 77 1.27 8.14 5.98
CA LEU A 77 1.88 6.88 5.51
C LEU A 77 3.24 6.60 6.17
N PHE A 78 4.01 7.65 6.41
CA PHE A 78 5.38 7.59 6.93
C PHE A 78 5.51 8.53 8.13
N PRO A 79 4.90 8.18 9.29
CA PRO A 79 4.96 9.03 10.46
C PRO A 79 6.41 9.18 10.93
N GLU A 80 6.85 10.42 11.11
CA GLU A 80 8.11 10.67 11.79
C GLU A 80 8.04 10.03 13.18
N LYS A 81 9.06 9.25 13.55
CA LYS A 81 9.19 8.76 14.91
C LYS A 81 9.37 9.97 15.82
N LYS A 82 8.28 10.53 16.36
CA LYS A 82 8.35 11.49 17.45
C LYS A 82 9.07 10.78 18.59
N SER A 83 10.34 11.08 18.81
CA SER A 83 10.96 10.77 20.09
C SER A 83 10.08 11.46 21.12
N ALA A 84 9.51 10.70 22.06
CA ALA A 84 8.75 11.25 23.16
C ALA A 84 9.68 12.17 23.98
N ASN A 85 9.69 13.47 23.67
CA ASN A 85 10.22 14.53 24.52
C ASN A 85 9.77 15.90 23.98
N THR A 86 8.58 16.32 24.40
CA THR A 86 8.25 17.75 24.46
C THR A 86 8.20 18.11 25.94
N ASN A 87 9.36 18.52 26.45
CA ASN A 87 9.49 19.11 27.76
C ASN A 87 8.54 20.31 27.89
N LYS A 88 7.87 20.38 29.04
CA LYS A 88 7.29 21.60 29.58
C LYS A 88 8.33 22.72 29.48
N THR A 89 8.04 23.78 28.74
CA THR A 89 8.75 25.05 28.87
C THR A 89 7.70 26.15 28.99
N THR A 90 7.55 26.57 30.24
CA THR A 90 6.94 27.78 30.76
C THR A 90 7.11 28.97 29.81
N VAL A 91 6.00 29.49 29.28
CA VAL A 91 5.92 30.90 28.92
C VAL A 91 5.17 31.60 30.03
N ASN A 92 5.93 32.20 30.95
CA ASN A 92 5.43 33.24 31.84
C ASN A 92 5.08 34.45 30.97
N GLN A 93 3.79 34.72 30.77
CA GLN A 93 3.35 36.03 30.30
C GLN A 93 3.12 36.93 31.51
N LYS A 94 4.06 37.86 31.66
CA LYS A 94 4.05 38.98 32.60
C LYS A 94 3.42 40.17 31.88
N ILE A 95 2.18 40.54 32.25
CA ILE A 95 1.70 41.95 32.33
C ILE A 95 0.69 41.99 33.47
#